data_AF-A0A847I5I5-F1
#
_entry.id   AF-A0A847I5I5-F1
#
_cell.length_a   1.000
_cell.length_b   1.000
_cell.length_c   1.000
_cell.angle_alpha   90.00
_cell.angle_beta   90.00
_cell.angle_gamma   90.00
#
_symmetry.space_group_name_H-M   'P 1'
#
loop_
_entity.id
_entity.type
_entity.pdbx_description
1 polymer ?
#
loop_
_entity_poly.entity_id
_entity_poly.type
_entity_poly.pdbx_seq_one_letter_code
_entity_poly.pdbx_strand_id
1 'polypeptide(L)'
;GKSSPVHFFWGSFDLAVSRFSGRRAPARPGADVITREAYSHEVSSAGFWPGGGQVTGPAFYSYAVPEPAGFRTAAVQPPEARYDPNLNEFLLMYDDVRASPAPQEKLLDFLQSTYEAAAELGGWDRDALESWHRTGAPIAVG
;
A
#
# COMPACT_ATOMS: atom_id res chain seq x y z
N GLY A 1 0.25 -15.39 2.84
CA GLY A 1 -0.38 -14.31 2.06
C GLY A 1 -0.07 -14.41 0.58
N LYS A 2 -0.54 -13.45 -0.22
CA LYS A 2 -0.30 -13.32 -1.67
C LYS A 2 -0.13 -11.84 -2.03
N SER A 3 0.35 -11.55 -3.24
CA SER A 3 0.32 -10.20 -3.82
C SER A 3 -0.46 -10.20 -5.13
N SER A 4 -1.10 -9.08 -5.45
CA SER A 4 -1.65 -8.85 -6.79
C SER A 4 -0.50 -8.56 -7.78
N PRO A 5 -0.73 -8.72 -9.09
CA PRO A 5 0.01 -7.92 -10.07
C PRO A 5 -0.31 -6.43 -9.89
N VAL A 6 0.42 -5.57 -10.59
CA VAL A 6 0.03 -4.16 -10.70
C VAL A 6 -1.25 -4.07 -11.52
N HIS A 7 -2.31 -3.52 -10.94
CA HIS A 7 -3.56 -3.24 -11.61
C HIS A 7 -3.59 -1.81 -12.16
N PHE A 8 -4.30 -1.62 -13.26
CA PHE A 8 -4.65 -0.30 -13.80
C PHE A 8 -6.18 -0.17 -13.83
N PHE A 9 -6.69 0.88 -13.20
CA PHE A 9 -8.12 1.12 -13.09
C PHE A 9 -8.57 2.22 -14.05
N TRP A 10 -9.29 1.83 -15.10
CA TRP A 10 -9.72 2.75 -16.17
C TRP A 10 -10.65 3.88 -15.73
N GLY A 11 -11.39 3.72 -14.63
CA GLY A 11 -12.35 4.74 -14.16
C GLY A 11 -11.68 5.95 -13.51
N SER A 12 -10.55 5.72 -12.84
CA SER A 12 -9.82 6.71 -12.02
C SER A 12 -8.38 6.94 -12.50
N PHE A 13 -7.92 6.15 -13.47
CA PHE A 13 -6.55 6.17 -14.00
C PHE A 13 -5.48 5.90 -12.94
N ASP A 14 -5.82 5.15 -11.89
CA ASP A 14 -4.86 4.77 -10.85
C ASP A 14 -4.19 3.43 -11.13
N LEU A 15 -2.98 3.30 -10.56
CA LEU A 15 -2.24 2.07 -10.46
C LEU A 15 -2.29 1.60 -9.01
N ALA A 16 -2.42 0.28 -8.80
CA ALA A 16 -2.33 -0.28 -7.45
C ALA A 16 -1.66 -1.65 -7.44
N VAL A 17 -0.94 -1.92 -6.35
CA VAL A 17 -0.46 -3.25 -5.99
C VAL A 17 -0.81 -3.51 -4.52
N SER A 18 -1.34 -4.70 -4.26
CA SER A 18 -1.78 -5.08 -2.93
C SER A 18 -1.06 -6.33 -2.45
N ARG A 19 -0.66 -6.32 -1.18
CA ARG A 19 -0.10 -7.47 -0.46
C ARG A 19 -1.07 -7.87 0.64
N PHE A 20 -1.29 -9.17 0.79
CA PHE A 20 -2.23 -9.72 1.77
C PHE A 20 -1.48 -10.57 2.78
N SER A 21 -1.84 -10.46 4.06
CA SER A 21 -1.25 -11.33 5.11
C SER A 21 -1.68 -12.79 4.91
N GLY A 22 -2.90 -12.98 4.40
CA GLY A 22 -3.59 -14.27 4.31
C GLY A 22 -4.62 -14.50 5.43
N ARG A 23 -4.67 -13.61 6.44
CA ARG A 23 -5.73 -13.61 7.44
C ARG A 23 -6.95 -12.81 6.95
N ARG A 24 -8.13 -13.15 7.45
CA ARG A 24 -9.36 -12.38 7.20
C ARG A 24 -9.33 -11.08 7.99
N ALA A 25 -9.81 -10.01 7.37
CA ALA A 25 -10.07 -8.75 8.06
C ALA A 25 -11.39 -8.83 8.84
N PRO A 26 -11.57 -8.02 9.91
CA PRO A 26 -12.87 -7.85 10.55
C PRO A 26 -13.93 -7.43 9.54
N ALA A 27 -15.18 -7.88 9.75
CA ALA A 27 -16.30 -7.44 8.94
C ALA A 27 -16.44 -5.90 9.02
N ARG A 28 -16.79 -5.27 7.90
CA ARG A 28 -17.10 -3.84 7.80
C ARG A 28 -18.62 -3.65 7.76
N PRO A 29 -19.29 -3.37 8.90
CA PRO A 29 -20.74 -3.20 8.91
C PRO A 29 -21.17 -2.06 7.99
N GLY A 30 -22.23 -2.26 7.21
CA GLY A 30 -22.74 -1.25 6.28
C GLY A 30 -21.96 -1.09 4.98
N ALA A 31 -20.84 -1.79 4.79
CA ALA A 31 -20.17 -1.84 3.50
C ALA A 31 -21.04 -2.57 2.46
N ASP A 32 -21.06 -2.06 1.23
CA ASP A 32 -21.67 -2.75 0.11
C ASP A 32 -20.90 -4.06 -0.21
N VAL A 33 -21.49 -4.90 -1.06
CA VAL A 33 -20.93 -6.23 -1.37
C VAL A 33 -19.55 -6.17 -2.01
N ILE A 34 -19.25 -5.14 -2.81
CA ILE A 34 -17.97 -4.96 -3.49
C ILE A 34 -16.92 -4.56 -2.47
N THR A 35 -17.21 -3.54 -1.66
CA THR A 35 -16.29 -3.09 -0.59
C THR A 35 -15.99 -4.19 0.43
N ARG A 36 -17.02 -4.97 0.81
CA ARG A 36 -16.85 -6.09 1.75
C ARG A 36 -15.94 -7.18 1.19
N GLU A 37 -16.07 -7.49 -0.10
CA GLU A 37 -15.23 -8.49 -0.74
C GLU A 37 -13.80 -7.99 -0.96
N ALA A 38 -13.65 -6.77 -1.48
CA ALA A 38 -12.36 -6.13 -1.72
C ALA A 38 -11.49 -6.04 -0.45
N TYR A 39 -12.13 -5.84 0.71
CA TYR A 39 -11.48 -5.74 2.01
C TYR A 39 -11.82 -6.90 2.95
N SER A 40 -12.06 -8.09 2.40
CA SER A 40 -12.36 -9.31 3.17
C SER A 40 -11.14 -9.90 3.89
N HIS A 41 -9.94 -9.51 3.47
CA HIS A 41 -8.66 -9.96 4.01
C HIS A 41 -7.81 -8.79 4.46
N GLU A 42 -6.90 -9.04 5.40
CA GLU A 42 -5.92 -8.03 5.77
C GLU A 42 -5.02 -7.71 4.57
N VAL A 43 -4.93 -6.43 4.24
CA VAL A 43 -4.26 -5.95 3.03
C VAL A 43 -3.45 -4.69 3.33
N SER A 44 -2.30 -4.59 2.69
CA SER A 44 -1.50 -3.38 2.53
C SER A 44 -1.49 -3.09 1.04
N SER A 45 -1.97 -1.92 0.65
CA SER A 45 -2.07 -1.53 -0.75
C SER A 45 -1.31 -0.24 -0.97
N ALA A 46 -0.59 -0.17 -2.06
CA ALA A 46 0.11 1.04 -2.47
C ALA A 46 -0.06 1.26 -3.97
N GLY A 47 0.02 2.51 -4.39
CA GLY A 47 -0.31 2.85 -5.75
C GLY A 47 0.04 4.27 -6.15
N PHE A 48 -0.50 4.68 -7.28
CA PHE A 48 -0.38 6.01 -7.83
C PHE A 48 -1.74 6.46 -8.34
N TRP A 49 -2.13 7.69 -8.07
CA TRP A 49 -3.22 8.34 -8.79
C TRP A 49 -2.73 9.66 -9.41
N PRO A 50 -3.30 10.08 -10.54
CA PRO A 50 -2.94 11.35 -11.21
C PRO A 50 -3.42 12.60 -10.43
N GLY A 51 -4.18 12.40 -9.36
CA GLY A 51 -4.83 13.44 -8.57
C GLY A 51 -6.35 13.43 -8.75
N GLY A 52 -7.05 14.16 -7.89
CA GLY A 52 -8.50 14.20 -7.86
C GLY A 52 -9.06 14.25 -6.44
N GLY A 53 -10.26 14.79 -6.28
CA GLY A 53 -10.89 14.92 -4.97
C GLY A 53 -10.11 15.86 -4.03
N GLN A 54 -9.68 15.36 -2.88
CA GLN A 54 -9.04 16.15 -1.81
C GLN A 54 -7.53 16.39 -1.99
N VAL A 55 -6.88 15.66 -2.90
CA VAL A 55 -5.44 15.82 -3.18
C VAL A 55 -5.28 16.49 -4.55
N THR A 56 -4.78 17.72 -4.55
CA THR A 56 -4.68 18.58 -5.74
C THR A 56 -3.42 18.32 -6.56
N GLY A 57 -3.07 17.06 -6.78
CA GLY A 57 -1.93 16.68 -7.61
C GLY A 57 -1.67 15.17 -7.63
N PRO A 58 -0.82 14.70 -8.56
CA PRO A 58 -0.41 13.31 -8.64
C PRO A 58 0.37 12.90 -7.38
N ALA A 59 0.03 11.74 -6.84
CA ALA A 59 0.65 11.22 -5.63
C ALA A 59 0.77 9.70 -5.66
N PHE A 60 1.82 9.21 -5.03
CA PHE A 60 1.91 7.83 -4.59
C PHE A 60 1.23 7.72 -3.24
N TYR A 61 0.52 6.62 -3.03
CA TYR A 61 -0.24 6.38 -1.80
C TYR A 61 0.07 5.00 -1.22
N SER A 62 -0.17 4.84 0.07
CA SER A 62 -0.08 3.55 0.76
C SER A 62 -1.03 3.50 1.96
N TYR A 63 -1.78 2.42 2.09
CA TYR A 63 -2.71 2.20 3.19
C TYR A 63 -2.75 0.74 3.63
N ALA A 64 -3.33 0.50 4.81
CA ALA A 64 -3.57 -0.82 5.34
C ALA A 64 -5.01 -1.00 5.82
N VAL A 65 -5.56 -2.19 5.62
CA VAL A 65 -6.92 -2.56 6.02
C VAL A 65 -6.91 -3.93 6.70
N PRO A 66 -7.46 -4.05 7.94
CA PRO A 66 -7.73 -2.93 8.84
C PRO A 66 -6.45 -2.14 9.11
N GLU A 67 -6.56 -0.86 9.43
CA GLU A 67 -5.40 -0.07 9.82
C GLU A 67 -4.80 -0.62 11.12
N PRO A 68 -3.53 -1.06 11.15
CA PRO A 68 -2.89 -1.53 12.37
C PRO A 68 -2.72 -0.40 13.38
N ALA A 69 -2.79 -0.73 14.68
CA ALA A 69 -2.52 0.24 15.73
C ALA A 69 -1.11 0.84 15.56
N GLY A 70 -1.04 2.18 15.58
CA GLY A 70 0.22 2.93 15.39
C GLY A 70 0.59 3.21 13.93
N PHE A 71 -0.11 2.65 12.95
CA PHE A 71 0.24 2.80 11.53
C PHE A 71 0.23 4.27 11.08
N ARG A 72 -0.82 5.02 11.43
CA ARG A 72 -0.96 6.46 11.13
C ARG A 72 0.15 7.36 11.68
N THR A 73 0.92 6.88 12.64
CA THR A 73 2.04 7.60 13.28
C THR A 73 3.39 6.91 13.05
N ALA A 74 3.44 5.88 12.21
CA ALA A 74 4.67 5.19 11.90
C ALA A 74 5.67 6.13 11.22
N ALA A 75 6.94 6.01 11.59
CA ALA A 75 8.01 6.74 10.93
C ALA A 75 8.33 6.08 9.60
N VAL A 76 7.74 6.59 8.52
CA VAL A 76 7.97 6.13 7.15
C VAL A 76 9.02 7.00 6.45
N GLN A 77 9.57 6.47 5.36
CA GLN A 77 10.48 7.18 4.47
C GLN A 77 9.80 7.46 3.13
N PRO A 78 10.28 8.42 2.34
CA PRO A 78 11.23 9.47 2.73
C PRO A 78 10.55 10.49 3.68
N PRO A 79 11.28 11.46 4.26
CA PRO A 79 10.70 12.44 5.20
C PRO A 79 9.56 13.31 4.62
N GLU A 80 9.47 13.43 3.30
CA GLU A 80 8.36 14.12 2.62
C GLU A 80 7.06 13.31 2.61
N ALA A 81 7.12 12.01 2.89
CA ALA A 81 5.92 11.19 3.01
C ALA A 81 5.11 11.58 4.25
N ARG A 82 3.79 11.74 4.08
CA ARG A 82 2.88 12.21 5.14
C ARG A 82 1.62 11.38 5.19
N TYR A 83 1.11 11.13 6.40
CA TYR A 83 -0.20 10.51 6.57
C TYR A 83 -1.30 11.57 6.42
N ASP A 84 -2.32 11.28 5.61
CA ASP A 84 -3.52 12.09 5.47
C ASP A 84 -4.68 11.46 6.25
N PRO A 85 -5.13 12.07 7.36
CA PRO A 85 -6.17 11.47 8.21
C PRO A 85 -7.57 11.51 7.59
N ASN A 86 -7.80 12.32 6.55
CA ASN A 86 -9.09 12.32 5.87
C ASN A 86 -9.22 11.12 4.93
N LEU A 87 -8.09 10.71 4.31
CA LEU A 87 -8.02 9.55 3.43
C LEU A 87 -7.73 8.26 4.20
N ASN A 88 -7.06 8.35 5.34
CA ASN A 88 -6.47 7.24 6.10
C ASN A 88 -5.34 6.53 5.34
N GLU A 89 -4.49 7.31 4.67
CA GLU A 89 -3.41 6.80 3.83
C GLU A 89 -2.15 7.64 3.97
N PHE A 90 -0.97 7.04 3.77
CA PHE A 90 0.26 7.76 3.53
C PHE A 90 0.32 8.26 2.08
N LEU A 91 0.84 9.46 1.89
CA LEU A 91 1.03 10.11 0.60
C LEU A 91 2.49 10.53 0.42
N LEU A 92 3.01 10.31 -0.78
CA LEU A 92 4.24 10.92 -1.28
C LEU A 92 3.93 11.61 -2.61
N MET A 93 4.10 12.93 -2.67
CA MET A 93 3.73 13.69 -3.86
C MET A 93 4.68 13.36 -5.02
N TYR A 94 4.12 13.29 -6.22
CA TYR A 94 4.91 13.01 -7.42
C TYR A 94 6.03 14.04 -7.65
N ASP A 95 5.79 15.31 -7.32
CA ASP A 95 6.81 16.35 -7.48
C ASP A 95 8.04 16.15 -6.56
N ASP A 96 7.84 15.62 -5.35
CA ASP A 96 8.94 15.31 -4.42
C ASP A 96 9.80 14.15 -4.94
N VAL A 97 9.18 13.19 -5.62
CA VAL A 97 9.87 12.08 -6.30
C VAL A 97 10.59 12.61 -7.54
N ARG A 98 9.89 13.35 -8.40
CA ARG A 98 10.42 13.89 -9.66
C ARG A 98 11.60 14.83 -9.45
N ALA A 99 11.62 15.61 -8.37
CA ALA A 99 12.70 16.54 -8.04
C ALA A 99 13.91 15.85 -7.39
N SER A 100 13.82 14.57 -7.02
CA SER A 100 14.91 13.82 -6.39
C SER A 100 16.03 13.52 -7.38
N PRO A 101 17.31 13.57 -6.95
CA PRO A 101 18.42 13.04 -7.74
C PRO A 101 18.36 11.51 -7.89
N ALA A 102 17.60 10.82 -7.02
CA ALA A 102 17.39 9.37 -7.04
C ALA A 102 15.88 9.05 -6.93
N PRO A 103 15.09 9.27 -8.00
CA PRO A 103 13.63 9.16 -7.95
C PRO A 103 13.16 7.73 -7.70
N GLN A 104 13.85 6.73 -8.27
CA GLN A 104 13.51 5.32 -8.07
C GLN A 104 13.73 4.89 -6.63
N GLU A 105 14.88 5.25 -6.04
CA GLU A 105 15.21 4.93 -4.65
C GLU A 105 14.21 5.58 -3.69
N LYS A 106 13.94 6.88 -3.88
CA LYS A 106 12.95 7.61 -3.07
C LYS A 106 11.57 6.95 -3.09
N LEU A 107 11.11 6.49 -4.26
CA LEU A 107 9.83 5.79 -4.36
C LEU A 107 9.89 4.40 -3.70
N LEU A 108 10.98 3.65 -3.87
CA LEU A 108 11.15 2.36 -3.24
C LEU A 108 11.18 2.46 -1.71
N ASP A 109 11.83 3.49 -1.16
CA ASP A 109 11.85 3.76 0.29
C ASP A 109 10.44 3.97 0.83
N PHE A 110 9.60 4.69 0.09
CA PHE A 110 8.19 4.88 0.44
C PHE A 110 7.38 3.59 0.41
N LEU A 111 7.48 2.84 -0.69
CA LEU A 111 6.75 1.59 -0.83
C LEU A 111 7.19 0.55 0.21
N GLN A 112 8.50 0.47 0.48
CA GLN A 112 9.06 -0.47 1.45
C GLN A 112 8.71 -0.06 2.88
N SER A 113 9.00 1.16 3.31
CA SER A 113 8.79 1.57 4.70
C SER A 113 7.31 1.56 5.11
N THR A 114 6.39 1.91 4.20
CA THR A 114 4.95 1.81 4.47
C THR A 114 4.46 0.37 4.54
N TYR A 115 5.00 -0.53 3.70
CA TYR A 115 4.72 -1.97 3.79
C TYR A 115 5.23 -2.55 5.10
N GLU A 116 6.47 -2.23 5.50
CA GLU A 116 7.07 -2.69 6.76
C GLU A 116 6.25 -2.23 7.95
N ALA A 117 5.87 -0.95 7.99
CA ALA A 117 4.99 -0.43 9.02
C ALA A 117 3.66 -1.21 9.09
N ALA A 118 3.02 -1.50 7.96
CA ALA A 118 1.77 -2.25 7.93
C ALA A 118 1.95 -3.70 8.41
N ALA A 119 3.00 -4.38 7.92
CA ALA A 119 3.26 -5.78 8.20
C ALA A 119 3.71 -6.01 9.64
N GLU A 120 4.59 -5.16 10.18
CA GLU A 120 5.10 -5.28 11.54
C GLU A 120 4.05 -4.93 12.58
N LEU A 121 3.39 -3.78 12.44
CA LEU A 121 2.31 -3.37 13.36
C LEU A 121 1.09 -4.28 13.24
N GLY A 122 0.86 -4.85 12.05
CA GLY A 122 -0.16 -5.86 11.82
C GLY A 122 0.21 -7.26 12.32
N GLY A 123 1.46 -7.49 12.76
CA GLY A 123 1.93 -8.81 13.20
C GLY A 123 1.84 -9.87 12.10
N TRP A 124 2.20 -9.51 10.86
CA TRP A 124 2.20 -10.43 9.72
C TRP A 124 3.42 -11.36 9.79
N ASP A 125 3.24 -12.61 9.35
CA ASP A 125 4.34 -13.57 9.21
C ASP A 125 5.18 -13.22 7.96
N ARG A 126 6.08 -12.25 8.10
CA ARG A 126 6.90 -11.73 7.00
C ARG A 126 7.83 -12.79 6.42
N ASP A 127 8.37 -13.68 7.25
CA ASP A 127 9.26 -14.74 6.76
C ASP A 127 8.56 -15.67 5.77
N ALA A 128 7.30 -16.05 6.05
CA ALA A 128 6.50 -16.82 5.12
C ALA A 128 6.17 -16.02 3.84
N LEU A 129 5.86 -14.73 3.98
CA LEU A 129 5.46 -13.86 2.87
C LEU A 129 6.59 -13.51 1.90
N GLU A 130 7.81 -13.30 2.42
CA GLU A 130 8.96 -12.77 1.68
C GLU A 130 9.95 -13.87 1.25
N SER A 131 9.64 -15.13 1.58
CA SER A 131 10.46 -16.32 1.29
C SER A 131 10.86 -16.47 -0.18
N TRP A 132 10.06 -15.97 -1.12
CA TRP A 132 10.34 -16.01 -2.56
C TRP A 132 11.60 -15.23 -2.97
N HIS A 133 11.94 -14.15 -2.26
CA HIS A 133 13.20 -13.43 -2.51
C HIS A 133 14.44 -14.22 -2.08
N ARG A 134 14.28 -15.22 -1.19
CA ARG A 134 15.38 -16.08 -0.72
C ARG A 134 15.63 -17.30 -1.60
N THR A 135 14.64 -17.78 -2.37
CA THR A 135 14.73 -19.07 -3.08
C THR A 135 14.91 -18.96 -4.59
N GLY A 136 14.78 -17.76 -5.19
CA GLY A 136 15.06 -17.53 -6.62
C GLY A 136 14.10 -18.26 -7.58
N ALA A 137 12.97 -18.76 -7.10
CA ALA A 137 12.01 -19.50 -7.93
C ALA A 137 11.10 -18.53 -8.73
N PRO A 138 10.86 -18.79 -10.02
CA PRO A 138 10.10 -17.88 -10.89
C PRO A 138 8.62 -17.81 -10.52
N ILE A 139 8.00 -16.67 -10.83
CA ILE A 139 6.57 -16.40 -10.61
C ILE A 139 5.74 -17.38 -11.45
N ALA A 140 5.04 -18.30 -10.79
CA ALA A 140 3.98 -19.06 -11.43
C ALA A 140 2.75 -18.16 -11.58
N VAL A 141 2.53 -17.67 -12.80
CA VAL A 141 1.28 -17.02 -13.19
C VAL A 141 0.25 -18.14 -13.37
N GLY A 142 -0.78 -18.15 -12.53
CA GLY A 142 -1.92 -19.06 -12.61
C GLY A 142 -3.22 -18.28 -12.73
#